data_AF-A0A348Q5P8-F1
#
_entry.id   AF-A0A348Q5P8-F1
#
_cell.length_a   1.000
_cell.length_b   1.000
_cell.length_c   1.000
_cell.angle_alpha   90.00
_cell.angle_beta   90.00
_cell.angle_gamma   90.00
#
_symmetry.space_group_name_H-M   'P 1'
#
loop_
_entity.id
_entity.type
_entity.pdbx_description
1 polymer ?
#
loop_
_entity_poly.entity_id
_entity_poly.type
_entity_poly.pdbx_seq_one_letter_code
_entity_poly.pdbx_strand_id
1 'polypeptide(L)'
;MTNSNDMPLAAKPIDRAAHHRKDDAWLDAAFARDDVLVLMLRNGDPFAATDGGLVWMGPEIEKVSPGSPRIFLGQDTSGAPVFAV
;
A
#
# COMPACT_ATOMS: atom_id res chain seq x y z
N MET A 1 -0.64 2.78 26.40
CA MET A 1 0.32 1.69 26.09
C MET A 1 0.02 1.31 24.65
N THR A 2 0.86 1.74 23.71
CA THR A 2 0.64 1.54 22.28
C THR A 2 0.80 0.05 21.97
N ASN A 3 -0.26 -0.62 21.49
CA ASN A 3 -0.20 -2.03 21.12
C ASN A 3 -0.30 -2.21 19.60
N SER A 4 -0.28 -3.45 19.10
CA SER A 4 -0.33 -3.72 17.66
C SER A 4 -1.55 -3.12 16.96
N ASN A 5 -2.67 -2.93 17.65
CA ASN A 5 -3.87 -2.28 17.08
C ASN A 5 -3.69 -0.77 16.87
N ASP A 6 -2.68 -0.14 17.49
CA ASP A 6 -2.35 1.29 17.34
C ASP A 6 -1.23 1.52 16.31
N MET A 7 -0.65 0.45 15.77
CA MET A 7 0.32 0.52 14.67
C MET A 7 -0.44 0.60 13.34
N PRO A 8 -0.16 1.59 12.48
CA PRO A 8 -0.94 1.82 11.25
C PRO A 8 -1.04 0.62 10.29
N LEU A 9 -0.07 -0.31 10.35
CA LEU A 9 -0.07 -1.56 9.56
C LEU A 9 -0.59 -2.80 10.33
N ALA A 10 -0.84 -2.71 11.64
CA ALA A 10 -1.39 -3.81 12.43
C ALA A 10 -2.83 -3.55 12.90
N ALA A 11 -3.33 -2.31 12.81
CA ALA A 11 -4.76 -1.99 12.91
C ALA A 11 -5.58 -2.54 11.73
N LYS A 12 -4.96 -2.69 10.55
CA LYS A 12 -5.54 -3.30 9.35
C LYS A 12 -4.69 -4.51 8.95
N PRO A 13 -5.06 -5.74 9.36
CA PRO A 13 -4.29 -6.92 8.98
C PRO A 13 -4.29 -7.06 7.45
N ILE A 14 -3.10 -7.07 6.87
CA ILE A 14 -2.86 -7.33 5.45
C ILE A 14 -2.48 -8.81 5.32
N ASP A 15 -3.18 -9.55 4.44
CA ASP A 15 -2.68 -10.83 3.95
C ASP A 15 -1.52 -10.56 3.00
N ARG A 16 -0.32 -11.04 3.35
CA ARG A 16 0.89 -10.82 2.54
C ARG A 16 0.78 -11.35 1.11
N ALA A 17 -0.15 -12.27 0.83
CA ALA A 17 -0.46 -12.80 -0.51
C ALA A 17 0.81 -13.14 -1.33
N ALA A 18 1.78 -13.79 -0.67
CA ALA A 18 3.15 -13.87 -1.17
C ALA A 18 3.31 -14.62 -2.50
N HIS A 19 2.31 -15.42 -2.88
CA HIS A 19 2.28 -16.17 -4.14
C HIS A 19 2.17 -15.26 -5.38
N HIS A 20 1.73 -14.01 -5.23
CA HIS A 20 1.65 -13.05 -6.33
C HIS A 20 2.96 -12.28 -6.60
N ARG A 21 3.94 -12.33 -5.70
CA ARG A 21 5.15 -11.46 -5.75
C ARG A 21 6.08 -11.68 -6.94
N LYS A 22 5.86 -12.75 -7.72
CA LYS A 22 6.64 -13.08 -8.93
C LYS A 22 5.78 -13.05 -10.19
N ASP A 23 4.53 -12.65 -10.07
CA ASP A 23 3.59 -12.57 -11.19
C ASP A 23 3.47 -11.10 -11.59
N ASP A 24 4.37 -10.65 -12.46
CA ASP A 24 4.43 -9.25 -12.90
C ASP A 24 3.11 -8.81 -13.56
N ALA A 25 2.47 -9.70 -14.32
CA ALA A 25 1.19 -9.41 -14.98
C ALA A 25 0.07 -9.20 -13.95
N TRP A 26 0.03 -10.01 -12.89
CA TRP A 26 -0.89 -9.80 -11.78
C TRP A 26 -0.59 -8.51 -11.03
N LEU A 27 0.69 -8.20 -10.77
CA LEU A 27 1.09 -6.99 -10.04
C LEU A 27 0.71 -5.72 -10.79
N ASP A 28 0.92 -5.67 -12.11
CA ASP A 28 0.50 -4.54 -12.95
C ASP A 28 -1.02 -4.37 -12.97
N ALA A 29 -1.76 -5.48 -13.13
CA ALA A 29 -3.22 -5.44 -13.08
C ALA A 29 -3.74 -5.02 -11.70
N ALA A 30 -3.12 -5.49 -10.62
CA ALA A 30 -3.48 -5.16 -9.24
C ALA A 30 -3.23 -3.67 -8.94
N PHE A 31 -2.12 -3.11 -9.41
CA PHE A 31 -1.80 -1.70 -9.20
C PHE A 31 -2.75 -0.77 -9.96
N ALA A 32 -3.32 -1.21 -11.08
CA ALA A 32 -4.25 -0.44 -11.89
C ALA A 32 -5.72 -0.48 -11.41
N ARG A 33 -6.03 -1.23 -10.34
CA ARG A 33 -7.40 -1.32 -9.81
C ARG A 33 -7.83 -0.01 -9.16
N ASP A 34 -9.10 0.34 -9.29
CA ASP A 34 -9.69 1.53 -8.67
C ASP A 34 -9.71 1.47 -7.13
N ASP A 35 -9.61 0.27 -6.54
CA ASP A 35 -9.61 0.05 -5.09
C ASP A 35 -8.21 -0.19 -4.50
N VAL A 36 -7.13 -0.02 -5.27
CA VAL A 36 -5.77 -0.15 -4.76
C VAL A 36 -5.50 0.87 -3.65
N LEU A 37 -4.78 0.43 -2.61
CA LEU A 37 -4.31 1.28 -1.53
C LEU A 37 -2.80 1.45 -1.62
N VAL A 38 -2.33 2.66 -1.91
CA VAL A 38 -0.90 2.93 -2.07
C VAL A 38 -0.39 3.85 -0.96
N LEU A 39 0.62 3.38 -0.23
CA LEU A 39 1.37 4.17 0.75
C LEU A 39 2.53 4.88 0.05
N MET A 40 2.50 6.20 0.01
CA MET A 40 3.63 6.99 -0.48
C MET A 40 4.70 7.10 0.62
N LEU A 41 5.94 6.79 0.27
CA LEU A 41 7.10 6.86 1.13
C LEU A 41 8.11 7.88 0.57
N ARG A 42 8.84 8.54 1.46
CA ARG A 42 10.04 9.30 1.10
C ARG A 42 11.14 9.00 2.10
N ASN A 43 12.24 8.42 1.63
CA ASN A 43 13.35 7.97 2.48
C ASN A 43 12.92 7.01 3.62
N GLY A 44 11.88 6.21 3.38
CA GLY A 44 11.32 5.30 4.37
C GLY A 44 10.24 5.90 5.27
N ASP A 45 10.05 7.23 5.23
CA ASP A 45 9.00 7.90 6.01
C ASP A 45 7.68 7.95 5.23
N PRO A 46 6.55 7.56 5.83
CA PRO A 46 5.26 7.59 5.17
C PRO A 46 4.69 9.01 5.08
N PHE A 47 3.95 9.26 4.00
CA PHE A 47 3.09 10.43 3.91
C PHE A 47 1.92 10.29 4.89
N ALA A 48 1.93 11.11 5.93
CA ALA A 48 0.97 11.08 7.02
C ALA A 48 0.15 12.37 7.09
N ALA A 49 -1.10 12.24 7.51
CA ALA A 49 -1.98 13.34 7.83
C ALA A 49 -1.54 14.01 9.15
N THR A 50 -2.00 15.24 9.37
CA THR A 50 -1.65 16.04 10.55
C THR A 50 -2.12 15.43 11.87
N ASP A 51 -3.13 14.55 11.83
CA ASP A 51 -3.64 13.80 12.99
C ASP A 51 -2.88 12.49 13.27
N GLY A 52 -1.85 12.19 12.46
CA GLY A 52 -1.03 10.98 12.59
C GLY A 52 -1.54 9.78 11.79
N GLY A 53 -2.65 9.90 11.05
CA GLY A 53 -3.13 8.86 10.14
C GLY A 53 -2.24 8.71 8.90
N LEU A 54 -2.21 7.50 8.32
CA LEU A 54 -1.60 7.31 7.00
C LEU A 54 -2.51 7.85 5.90
N VAL A 55 -1.94 8.54 4.92
CA VAL A 55 -2.64 8.93 3.71
C VAL A 55 -2.51 7.80 2.69
N TRP A 56 -3.64 7.26 2.24
CA TRP A 56 -3.70 6.24 1.20
C TRP A 56 -4.07 6.87 -0.12
N MET A 57 -3.30 6.54 -1.15
CA MET A 57 -3.49 7.01 -2.52
C MET A 57 -4.07 5.88 -3.37
N GLY A 58 -4.72 6.24 -4.47
CA GLY A 58 -5.15 5.30 -5.51
C GLY A 58 -4.13 5.20 -6.65
N PRO A 59 -4.54 4.66 -7.81
CA PRO A 59 -3.65 4.46 -8.96
C PRO A 59 -3.13 5.78 -9.56
N GLU A 60 -3.77 6.92 -9.25
CA GLU A 60 -3.33 8.24 -9.68
C GLU A 60 -1.94 8.64 -9.18
N ILE A 61 -1.40 7.95 -8.18
CA ILE A 61 -0.04 8.17 -7.65
C ILE A 61 1.04 8.06 -8.74
N GLU A 62 0.79 7.34 -9.83
CA GLU A 62 1.70 7.30 -10.99
C GLU A 62 1.95 8.68 -11.61
N LYS A 63 0.98 9.59 -11.52
CA LYS A 63 1.12 10.96 -12.04
C LYS A 63 2.00 11.83 -11.13
N VAL A 64 2.06 11.50 -9.84
CA VAL A 64 2.81 12.24 -8.82
C VAL A 64 4.25 11.74 -8.74
N SER A 65 4.45 10.42 -8.81
CA SER A 65 5.76 9.78 -8.67
C SER A 65 6.02 8.76 -9.78
N PRO A 66 6.09 9.20 -11.06
CA PRO A 66 6.19 8.31 -12.21
C PRO A 66 7.44 7.43 -12.15
N GLY A 67 7.26 6.13 -12.39
CA GLY A 67 8.37 5.16 -12.42
C GLY A 67 8.96 4.79 -11.06
N SER A 68 8.35 5.23 -9.95
CA SER A 68 8.80 4.83 -8.61
C SER A 68 8.67 3.32 -8.43
N PRO A 69 9.62 2.65 -7.74
CA PRO A 69 9.52 1.23 -7.46
C PRO A 69 8.24 0.91 -6.68
N ARG A 70 7.49 -0.09 -7.16
CA ARG A 70 6.27 -0.56 -6.49
C ARG A 70 6.62 -1.74 -5.60
N ILE A 71 6.28 -1.64 -4.32
CA ILE A 71 6.47 -2.73 -3.36
C ILE A 71 5.09 -3.28 -3.00
N PHE A 72 4.79 -4.52 -3.41
CA PHE A 72 3.55 -5.19 -3.03
C PHE A 72 3.59 -5.63 -1.57
N LEU A 73 2.67 -5.09 -0.77
CA LEU A 73 2.58 -5.38 0.67
C LEU A 73 1.62 -6.54 0.95
N GLY A 74 0.62 -6.73 0.09
CA GLY A 74 -0.38 -7.78 0.22
C GLY A 74 -1.78 -7.30 -0.18
N GLN A 75 -2.80 -7.92 0.39
CA GLN A 75 -4.20 -7.53 0.21
C GLN A 75 -4.84 -7.23 1.56
N ASP A 76 -5.76 -6.28 1.59
CA ASP A 76 -6.57 -6.03 2.77
C ASP A 76 -7.67 -7.10 2.93
N THR A 77 -8.50 -6.95 3.97
CA THR A 77 -9.58 -7.90 4.27
C THR A 77 -10.68 -7.97 3.19
N SER A 78 -10.77 -6.99 2.30
CA SER A 78 -11.67 -6.98 1.15
C SER A 78 -11.05 -7.54 -0.13
N GLY A 79 -9.76 -7.90 -0.08
CA GLY A 79 -8.98 -8.32 -1.24
C GLY A 79 -8.41 -7.16 -2.06
N ALA A 80 -8.53 -5.91 -1.57
CA ALA A 80 -7.97 -4.74 -2.21
C ALA A 80 -6.43 -4.81 -2.13
N PRO A 81 -5.71 -4.64 -3.25
CA PRO A 81 -4.26 -4.73 -3.25
C PRO A 81 -3.64 -3.53 -2.55
N VAL A 82 -2.57 -3.78 -1.80
CA VAL A 82 -1.85 -2.76 -1.03
C VAL A 82 -0.40 -2.68 -1.50
N PHE A 83 0.04 -1.47 -1.84
CA PHE A 83 1.40 -1.19 -2.30
C PHE A 83 2.07 -0.08 -1.49
N ALA A 84 3.39 0.00 -1.59
CA ALA A 84 4.15 1.20 -1.27
C ALA A 84 4.93 1.68 -2.51
N VAL A 85 5.09 3.01 -2.61
CA VAL A 85 5.86 3.70 -3.67
C VAL A 85 6.75 4.78 -3.10
#